data_AF-A0A9E1PPZ2-F1
#
_entry.id   AF-A0A9E1PPZ2-F1
#
_cell.length_a   1.000
_cell.length_b   1.000
_cell.length_c   1.000
_cell.angle_alpha   90.00
_cell.angle_beta   90.00
_cell.angle_gamma   90.00
#
_symmetry.space_group_name_H-M   'P 1'
#
loop_
_entity.id
_entity.type
_entity.pdbx_description
1 polymer ?
#
loop_
_entity_poly.entity_id
_entity_poly.type
_entity_poly.pdbx_seq_one_letter_code
_entity_poly.pdbx_strand_id
1 'polypeptide(L)'
;MIKRPLWLMALTMLLAGTHSADAGKYASSKYPMWQVGLINGALSDACQRSQFNQVKVQNLRIGYIGKDGRGVTGIAMKNWNLRDPKGLAKGNVTYHFFNDGYSNCRVYVAKFRPGRN
;
A
#
# COMPACT_ATOMS: atom_id res chain seq x y z
N MET A 1 -25.12 57.23 29.89
CA MET A 1 -26.03 56.25 29.26
C MET A 1 -25.43 55.78 27.93
N ILE A 2 -25.11 54.48 27.81
CA ILE A 2 -25.36 53.60 26.63
C ILE A 2 -24.77 54.09 25.28
N LYS A 3 -23.92 53.40 24.49
CA LYS A 3 -23.42 52.02 24.26
C LYS A 3 -22.29 52.25 23.19
N ARG A 4 -21.16 51.53 23.09
CA ARG A 4 -20.98 50.16 22.57
C ARG A 4 -19.47 49.81 22.63
N PRO A 5 -19.12 48.56 22.94
CA PRO A 5 -17.73 48.11 22.99
C PRO A 5 -17.17 47.87 21.59
N LEU A 6 -15.90 48.24 21.38
CA LEU A 6 -15.15 47.94 20.16
C LEU A 6 -14.86 46.43 20.14
N TRP A 7 -15.52 45.72 19.23
CA TRP A 7 -15.37 44.28 19.07
C TRP A 7 -14.04 43.91 18.40
N LEU A 8 -13.50 42.81 18.93
CA LEU A 8 -12.51 41.87 18.40
C LEU A 8 -12.30 41.90 16.88
N MET A 9 -11.03 41.90 16.48
CA MET A 9 -10.59 41.08 15.35
C MET A 9 -9.32 40.30 15.74
N ALA A 10 -9.53 39.16 16.39
CA ALA A 10 -8.54 38.10 16.45
C ALA A 10 -8.52 37.42 15.07
N LEU A 11 -7.53 37.75 14.24
CA LEU A 11 -7.30 37.05 12.97
C LEU A 11 -6.43 35.80 13.27
N THR A 12 -7.08 34.73 13.72
CA THR A 12 -6.43 33.44 13.89
C THR A 12 -6.24 32.82 12.51
N MET A 13 -5.04 32.91 11.94
CA MET A 13 -4.67 32.10 10.77
C MET A 13 -4.66 30.62 11.19
N LEU A 14 -5.78 29.94 10.97
CA LEU A 14 -5.81 28.48 10.90
C LEU A 14 -5.04 28.05 9.65
N LEU A 15 -3.77 27.70 9.82
CA LEU A 15 -3.07 26.82 8.88
C LEU A 15 -3.77 25.46 8.94
N ALA A 16 -4.77 25.28 8.09
CA ALA A 16 -5.33 23.98 7.78
C ALA A 16 -4.21 23.15 7.10
N GLY A 17 -3.53 22.33 7.89
CA GLY A 17 -2.65 21.30 7.36
C GLY A 17 -3.49 20.35 6.51
N THR A 18 -3.39 20.47 5.18
CA THR A 18 -3.95 19.51 4.25
C THR A 18 -3.14 18.22 4.37
N HIS A 19 -3.55 17.34 5.29
CA HIS A 19 -3.11 15.95 5.23
C HIS A 19 -3.70 15.33 3.96
N SER A 20 -2.92 15.40 2.88
CA SER A 20 -3.18 14.62 1.68
C SER A 20 -3.08 13.15 2.10
N ALA A 21 -4.22 12.49 2.25
CA ALA A 21 -4.27 11.04 2.26
C ALA A 21 -3.64 10.60 0.93
N ASP A 22 -2.47 9.99 1.00
CA ASP A 22 -1.74 9.53 -0.18
C ASP A 22 -2.60 8.47 -0.89
N ALA A 23 -3.35 8.89 -1.91
CA ALA A 23 -4.24 8.02 -2.66
C ALA A 23 -3.39 6.89 -3.27
N GLY A 24 -3.58 5.68 -2.75
CA GLY A 24 -2.81 4.48 -3.10
C GLY A 24 -1.94 3.91 -1.99
N LYS A 25 -1.71 4.64 -0.88
CA LYS A 25 -1.06 4.09 0.31
C LYS A 25 -2.05 3.19 1.06
N TYR A 26 -1.84 1.89 0.98
CA TYR A 26 -2.64 0.89 1.68
C TYR A 26 -2.24 0.77 3.15
N ALA A 27 -0.94 0.61 3.42
CA ALA A 27 -0.41 0.44 4.77
C ALA A 27 1.09 0.80 4.83
N SER A 28 1.65 0.75 6.03
CA SER A 28 3.09 0.78 6.27
C SER A 28 3.56 -0.34 7.19
N SER A 29 4.79 -0.79 7.03
CA SER A 29 5.44 -1.82 7.87
C SER A 29 6.85 -1.38 8.29
N LYS A 30 7.27 -1.78 9.48
CA LYS A 30 8.65 -1.60 9.96
C LYS A 30 9.61 -2.69 9.46
N TYR A 31 9.07 -3.80 8.95
CA TYR A 31 9.82 -4.91 8.39
C TYR A 31 9.83 -4.83 6.87
N PRO A 32 10.95 -5.14 6.19
CA PRO A 32 11.00 -5.16 4.73
C PRO A 32 10.07 -6.23 4.13
N MET A 33 9.70 -6.06 2.85
CA MET A 33 8.72 -6.93 2.18
C MET A 33 9.03 -8.44 2.31
N TRP A 34 10.29 -8.83 2.16
CA TRP A 34 10.72 -10.24 2.25
C TRP A 34 10.57 -10.85 3.65
N GLN A 35 10.32 -10.05 4.69
CA GLN A 35 10.00 -10.51 6.04
C GLN A 35 8.49 -10.48 6.33
N VAL A 36 7.71 -9.68 5.59
CA VAL A 36 6.26 -9.54 5.80
C VAL A 36 5.48 -10.67 5.11
N GLY A 37 5.97 -11.17 3.99
CA GLY A 37 5.36 -12.27 3.25
C GLY A 37 6.36 -13.36 2.91
N LEU A 38 5.85 -14.58 2.72
CA LEU A 38 6.64 -15.71 2.22
C LEU A 38 6.62 -15.69 0.70
N ILE A 39 7.78 -15.86 0.07
CA ILE A 39 7.86 -16.01 -1.38
C ILE A 39 7.05 -17.23 -1.84
N ASN A 40 6.32 -17.09 -2.94
CA ASN A 40 5.59 -18.19 -3.56
C ASN A 40 6.11 -18.42 -4.99
N GLY A 41 6.75 -19.57 -5.21
CA GLY A 41 7.35 -19.92 -6.51
C GLY A 41 6.32 -19.97 -7.63
N ALA A 42 5.22 -20.70 -7.45
CA ALA A 42 4.19 -20.84 -8.47
C ALA A 42 3.55 -19.50 -8.88
N LEU A 43 3.33 -18.60 -7.92
CA LEU A 43 2.82 -17.24 -8.21
C LEU A 43 3.90 -16.36 -8.86
N SER A 44 5.17 -16.53 -8.49
CA SER A 44 6.28 -15.81 -9.12
C SER A 44 6.41 -16.22 -10.59
N ASP A 45 6.37 -17.52 -10.88
CA ASP A 45 6.38 -18.06 -12.24
C ASP A 45 5.18 -17.55 -13.07
N ALA A 46 4.00 -17.49 -12.45
CA ALA A 46 2.82 -16.91 -13.09
C ALA A 46 3.01 -15.41 -13.36
N CYS A 47 3.57 -14.65 -12.43
CA CYS A 47 3.85 -13.23 -12.61
C CYS A 47 4.82 -12.97 -13.76
N GLN A 48 5.89 -13.76 -13.87
CA GLN A 48 6.88 -13.67 -14.95
C GLN A 48 6.25 -13.91 -16.33
N ARG A 49 5.21 -14.76 -16.39
CA ARG A 49 4.41 -15.02 -17.60
C ARG A 49 3.26 -14.04 -17.80
N SER A 50 3.20 -12.95 -17.05
CA SER A 50 2.08 -12.01 -17.12
C SER A 50 0.71 -12.64 -16.77
N GLN A 51 0.68 -13.68 -15.93
CA GLN A 51 -0.53 -14.42 -15.55
C GLN A 51 -0.94 -14.18 -14.08
N PHE A 52 -0.20 -13.37 -13.34
CA PHE A 52 -0.51 -13.02 -11.95
C PHE A 52 0.20 -11.71 -11.61
N ASN A 53 -0.45 -10.57 -11.87
CA ASN A 53 0.19 -9.24 -11.84
C ASN A 53 -0.77 -8.19 -11.31
N GLN A 54 -0.27 -7.01 -10.97
CA GLN A 54 -1.15 -5.87 -10.73
C GLN A 54 -1.85 -5.45 -12.02
N VAL A 55 -3.13 -5.04 -11.90
CA VAL A 55 -3.85 -4.41 -13.02
C VAL A 55 -3.30 -3.01 -13.26
N LYS A 56 -3.13 -2.24 -12.18
CA LYS A 56 -2.47 -0.93 -12.18
C LYS A 56 -1.27 -1.00 -11.23
N VAL A 57 -0.07 -1.04 -11.80
CA VAL A 57 1.18 -1.15 -11.06
C VAL A 57 1.29 0.00 -10.05
N GLN A 58 1.58 -0.33 -8.78
CA GLN A 58 1.78 0.63 -7.66
C GLN A 58 0.57 1.50 -7.30
N ASN A 59 -0.61 1.22 -7.87
CA ASN A 59 -1.86 1.90 -7.51
C ASN A 59 -2.30 1.59 -6.08
N LEU A 60 -2.04 0.37 -5.61
CA LEU A 60 -2.07 0.02 -4.19
C LEU A 60 -0.63 -0.30 -3.78
N ARG A 61 -0.14 0.35 -2.72
CA ARG A 61 1.24 0.22 -2.27
C ARG A 61 1.36 0.13 -0.75
N ILE A 62 2.39 -0.58 -0.30
CA ILE A 62 2.83 -0.61 1.09
C ILE A 62 4.19 0.07 1.19
N GLY A 63 4.32 0.97 2.15
CA GLY A 63 5.60 1.57 2.53
C GLY A 63 6.31 0.73 3.60
N TYR A 64 7.59 0.47 3.41
CA TYR A 64 8.46 -0.19 4.38
C TYR A 64 9.44 0.84 4.92
N ILE A 65 9.43 1.06 6.24
CA ILE A 65 10.29 2.04 6.90
C ILE A 65 10.83 1.39 8.17
N GLY A 66 12.07 0.91 8.12
CA GLY A 66 12.70 0.18 9.21
C GLY A 66 14.21 0.39 9.28
N LYS A 67 14.87 -0.39 10.13
CA LYS A 67 16.33 -0.37 10.30
C LYS A 67 17.10 -0.68 9.01
N ASP A 68 16.48 -1.46 8.12
CA ASP A 68 17.07 -1.87 6.84
C ASP A 68 16.81 -0.83 5.72
N GLY A 69 16.20 0.32 6.06
CA GLY A 69 15.96 1.44 5.15
C GLY A 69 14.49 1.69 4.82
N ARG A 70 14.27 2.42 3.71
CA ARG A 70 12.94 2.77 3.18
C ARG A 70 12.71 2.06 1.85
N GLY A 71 11.50 1.55 1.65
CA GLY A 71 11.09 0.92 0.41
C GLY A 71 9.59 1.04 0.18
N VAL A 72 9.15 0.82 -1.05
CA VAL A 72 7.73 0.80 -1.42
C VAL A 72 7.51 -0.38 -2.37
N THR A 73 6.43 -1.14 -2.16
CA THR A 73 6.05 -2.21 -3.09
C THR A 73 4.59 -2.11 -3.47
N GLY A 74 4.32 -2.40 -4.73
CA GLY A 74 2.96 -2.55 -5.22
C GLY A 74 2.34 -3.82 -4.65
N ILE A 75 1.05 -3.73 -4.33
CA ILE A 75 0.28 -4.85 -3.82
C ILE A 75 -0.98 -5.08 -4.65
N ALA A 76 -1.52 -6.29 -4.55
CA ALA A 76 -2.85 -6.62 -5.02
C ALA A 76 -3.51 -7.63 -4.09
N MET A 77 -4.84 -7.72 -4.16
CA MET A 77 -5.65 -8.70 -3.46
C MET A 77 -6.58 -9.38 -4.46
N LYS A 78 -7.15 -10.53 -4.08
CA LYS A 78 -8.19 -11.16 -4.89
C LYS A 78 -9.31 -10.15 -5.14
N ASN A 79 -9.70 -10.00 -6.41
CA ASN A 79 -10.72 -9.05 -6.87
C ASN A 79 -10.37 -7.56 -6.64
N TRP A 80 -9.12 -7.21 -6.34
CA TRP A 80 -8.71 -5.81 -6.16
C TRP A 80 -7.28 -5.58 -6.66
N ASN A 81 -7.17 -4.83 -7.76
CA ASN A 81 -5.91 -4.54 -8.44
C ASN A 81 -5.13 -5.77 -8.91
N LEU A 82 -5.75 -6.95 -9.03
CA LEU A 82 -5.09 -8.19 -9.42
C LEU A 82 -5.60 -8.73 -10.76
N ARG A 83 -4.68 -8.95 -11.70
CA ARG A 83 -4.92 -9.75 -12.91
C ARG A 83 -4.56 -11.20 -12.59
N ASP A 84 -5.57 -12.06 -12.53
CA ASP A 84 -5.43 -13.49 -12.22
C ASP A 84 -6.40 -14.33 -13.07
N PRO A 85 -6.13 -14.51 -14.38
CA PRO A 85 -7.00 -15.27 -15.29
C PRO A 85 -7.10 -16.76 -14.92
N LYS A 86 -6.20 -17.27 -14.07
CA LYS A 86 -6.17 -18.68 -13.65
C LYS A 86 -6.81 -18.93 -12.28
N GLY A 87 -7.28 -17.88 -11.60
CA GLY A 87 -7.91 -17.99 -10.29
C GLY A 87 -6.99 -18.53 -9.19
N LEU A 88 -5.68 -18.25 -9.28
CA LEU A 88 -4.67 -18.70 -8.31
C LEU A 88 -4.81 -17.99 -6.95
N ALA A 89 -5.49 -16.85 -6.93
CA ALA A 89 -5.63 -16.01 -5.75
C ALA A 89 -6.51 -16.65 -4.68
N LYS A 90 -5.94 -16.77 -3.48
CA LYS A 90 -6.62 -17.02 -2.23
C LYS A 90 -7.22 -15.72 -1.66
N GLY A 91 -8.30 -15.85 -0.90
CA GLY A 91 -8.87 -14.74 -0.13
C GLY A 91 -8.04 -14.41 1.11
N ASN A 92 -8.26 -13.22 1.70
CA ASN A 92 -7.64 -12.76 2.96
C ASN A 92 -6.09 -12.76 2.97
N VAL A 93 -5.48 -12.56 1.80
CA VAL A 93 -4.04 -12.41 1.65
C VAL A 93 -3.73 -11.20 0.78
N THR A 94 -2.58 -10.60 1.03
CA THR A 94 -1.99 -9.53 0.22
C THR A 94 -0.84 -10.11 -0.58
N TYR A 95 -0.85 -9.88 -1.89
CA TYR A 95 0.24 -10.21 -2.78
C TYR A 95 1.13 -8.99 -2.96
N HIS A 96 2.42 -9.13 -2.67
CA HIS A 96 3.40 -8.07 -2.83
C HIS A 96 4.31 -8.41 -4.00
N PHE A 97 4.45 -7.45 -4.92
CA PHE A 97 5.14 -7.67 -6.18
C PHE A 97 6.50 -6.99 -6.16
N PHE A 98 7.53 -7.78 -6.42
CA PHE A 98 8.85 -7.29 -6.78
C PHE A 98 9.00 -7.41 -8.29
N ASN A 99 9.40 -6.33 -8.96
CA ASN A 99 9.59 -6.28 -10.41
C ASN A 99 8.40 -6.82 -11.21
N ASP A 100 7.20 -6.34 -10.86
CA ASP A 100 5.99 -6.66 -11.61
C ASP A 100 6.13 -6.27 -13.09
N GLY A 101 5.78 -7.19 -14.00
CA GLY A 101 5.93 -7.01 -15.45
C GLY A 101 7.32 -7.37 -16.02
N TYR A 102 8.29 -7.75 -15.19
CA TYR A 102 9.62 -8.17 -15.63
C TYR A 102 9.84 -9.67 -15.47
N SER A 103 10.84 -10.21 -16.20
CA SER A 103 11.19 -11.64 -16.18
C SER A 103 11.71 -12.15 -14.83
N ASN A 104 12.16 -11.25 -13.94
CA ASN A 104 12.56 -11.57 -12.57
C ASN A 104 11.47 -11.21 -11.54
N CYS A 105 10.21 -11.16 -11.96
CA CYS A 105 9.11 -10.93 -11.04
C CYS A 105 9.09 -11.96 -9.91
N ARG A 106 8.87 -11.47 -8.67
CA ARG A 106 8.68 -12.30 -7.48
C ARG A 106 7.42 -11.86 -6.74
N VAL A 107 6.66 -12.84 -6.28
CA VAL A 107 5.43 -12.63 -5.51
C VAL A 107 5.61 -13.13 -4.09
N TYR A 108 5.40 -12.24 -3.12
CA TYR A 108 5.41 -12.55 -1.69
C TYR A 108 3.97 -12.52 -1.18
N VAL A 109 3.59 -13.54 -0.40
CA VAL A 109 2.25 -13.70 0.14
C VAL A 109 2.29 -13.37 1.62
N ALA A 110 1.62 -12.28 1.99
CA ALA A 110 1.36 -11.94 3.39
C ALA A 110 -0.09 -12.32 3.71
N LYS A 111 -0.29 -13.13 4.76
CA LYS A 111 -1.64 -13.26 5.34
C LYS A 111 -2.01 -11.89 5.88
N PHE A 112 -3.19 -11.40 5.53
CA PHE A 112 -3.70 -10.16 6.09
C PHE A 112 -3.71 -10.30 7.62
N ARG A 113 -2.86 -9.54 8.30
CA ARG A 113 -2.94 -9.31 9.74
C ARG A 113 -3.38 -7.87 9.94
N PRO A 114 -4.70 -7.59 10.00
CA PRO A 114 -5.15 -6.31 10.52
C PRO A 114 -4.74 -6.26 11.99
N GLY A 115 -3.88 -5.32 12.36
CA GLY A 115 -3.50 -5.07 13.75
C GLY A 115 -2.43 -6.01 14.30
N ARG A 116 -1.19 -5.54 14.31
CA ARG A 116 -0.38 -5.61 15.54
C ARG A 116 0.32 -4.27 15.71
N ASN A 117 -0.10 -3.60 16.79
CA ASN A 117 0.44 -2.36 17.34
C ASN A 117 1.98 -2.34 17.36
#